data_AF-A0A8B6CV82-F1
#
_entry.id   AF-A0A8B6CV82-F1
#
_cell.length_a   1.000
_cell.length_b   1.000
_cell.length_c   1.000
_cell.angle_alpha   90.00
_cell.angle_beta   90.00
_cell.angle_gamma   90.00
#
_symmetry.space_group_name_H-M   'P 1'
#
loop_
_entity.id
_entity.type
_entity.pdbx_description
1 polymer ?
#
loop_
_entity_poly.entity_id
_entity_poly.type
_entity_poly.pdbx_seq_one_letter_code
_entity_poly.pdbx_strand_id
1 'polypeptide(L)'
;MGKKSKKNKEKPAAASPEHKELSKGEKKEVLDTVNQLLEVCSNPVNAAGPKELEEYMKIKALVEKVIDLQSGLCTPAVDREKNFPGFIEWLHSNGVETSVVDIKNFPGCGYGLQATKDLK
;
A
#
# COMPACT_ATOMS: atom_id res chain seq x y z
N MET A 1 -49.73 29.52 7.50
CA MET A 1 -48.52 29.95 8.23
C MET A 1 -47.71 28.72 8.59
N GLY A 2 -46.47 28.61 8.11
CA GLY A 2 -45.55 27.54 8.48
C GLY A 2 -44.13 28.07 8.32
N LYS A 3 -43.51 28.42 9.45
CA LYS A 3 -42.19 29.07 9.53
C LYS A 3 -41.06 28.10 9.17
N LYS A 4 -40.04 28.69 8.53
CA LYS A 4 -38.70 28.21 8.13
C LYS A 4 -38.05 27.17 9.06
N SER A 5 -37.23 26.31 8.45
CA SER A 5 -35.90 25.96 8.98
C SER A 5 -34.92 25.76 7.82
N LYS A 6 -34.06 26.77 7.58
CA LYS A 6 -32.85 26.65 6.74
C LYS A 6 -31.78 25.98 7.61
N LYS A 7 -31.52 24.69 7.39
CA LYS A 7 -30.38 24.00 7.97
C LYS A 7 -29.13 24.38 7.17
N ASN A 8 -28.27 25.18 7.79
CA ASN A 8 -26.92 25.46 7.33
C ASN A 8 -25.97 24.41 7.94
N LYS A 9 -24.78 24.26 7.34
CA LYS A 9 -23.61 23.47 7.76
C LYS A 9 -23.66 21.97 7.37
N GLU A 10 -22.68 21.36 6.71
CA GLU A 10 -21.23 21.64 6.61
C GLU A 10 -20.69 21.35 5.19
N LYS A 11 -19.60 22.06 4.82
CA LYS A 11 -18.79 21.75 3.63
C LYS A 11 -18.36 20.27 3.67
N PRO A 12 -18.32 19.57 2.53
CA PRO A 12 -17.79 18.21 2.50
C PRO A 12 -16.35 18.24 3.00
N ALA A 13 -16.02 17.22 3.81
CA ALA A 13 -14.66 16.87 4.15
C ALA A 13 -13.80 16.86 2.88
N ALA A 14 -12.53 17.25 3.05
CA ALA A 14 -11.52 17.36 2.00
C ALA A 14 -11.71 16.28 0.93
N ALA A 15 -11.83 16.72 -0.33
CA ALA A 15 -11.90 15.83 -1.47
C ALA A 15 -10.80 14.77 -1.34
N SER A 16 -11.20 13.52 -1.16
CA SER A 16 -10.29 12.39 -1.39
C SER A 16 -9.65 12.61 -2.76
N PRO A 17 -8.33 12.40 -2.91
CA PRO A 17 -7.72 12.44 -4.23
C PRO A 17 -8.54 11.52 -5.13
N GLU A 18 -8.93 12.02 -6.32
CA GLU A 18 -9.69 11.25 -7.29
C GLU A 18 -9.02 9.89 -7.46
N HIS A 19 -9.63 8.84 -6.90
CA HIS A 19 -9.14 7.49 -7.08
C HIS A 19 -9.43 7.14 -8.53
N LYS A 20 -8.37 6.98 -9.33
CA LYS A 20 -8.47 6.42 -10.68
C LYS A 20 -9.28 5.14 -10.57
N GLU A 21 -10.45 5.09 -11.17
CA GLU A 21 -11.23 3.86 -11.27
C GLU A 21 -10.86 3.15 -12.57
N LEU A 22 -10.68 1.84 -12.52
CA LEU A 22 -10.56 1.04 -13.72
C LEU A 22 -11.86 1.06 -14.53
N SER A 23 -11.74 1.23 -15.84
CA SER A 23 -12.82 0.99 -16.79
C SER A 23 -13.29 -0.47 -16.74
N LYS A 24 -14.47 -0.75 -17.31
CA LYS A 24 -14.98 -2.13 -17.40
C LYS A 24 -14.03 -3.06 -18.17
N GLY A 25 -13.36 -2.54 -19.20
CA GLY A 25 -12.37 -3.29 -19.98
C GLY A 25 -11.14 -3.64 -19.14
N GLU A 26 -10.58 -2.67 -18.45
CA GLU A 26 -9.42 -2.88 -17.57
C GLU A 26 -9.76 -3.82 -16.39
N LYS A 27 -10.95 -3.70 -15.80
CA LYS A 27 -11.42 -4.64 -14.74
C LYS A 27 -11.47 -6.08 -15.23
N LYS A 28 -11.96 -6.29 -16.46
CA LYS A 28 -12.00 -7.61 -17.08
C LYS A 28 -10.58 -8.12 -17.37
N GLU A 29 -9.72 -7.28 -17.92
CA GLU A 29 -8.34 -7.67 -18.23
C GLU A 29 -7.54 -8.04 -16.98
N VAL A 30 -7.71 -7.30 -15.88
CA VAL A 30 -7.14 -7.65 -14.58
C VAL A 30 -7.65 -9.01 -14.11
N LEU A 31 -8.96 -9.25 -14.17
CA LEU A 31 -9.55 -10.53 -13.75
C LEU A 31 -9.02 -11.69 -14.59
N ASP A 32 -8.97 -11.54 -15.91
CA ASP A 32 -8.47 -12.58 -16.82
C ASP A 32 -6.98 -12.88 -16.54
N THR A 33 -6.17 -11.83 -16.33
CA THR A 33 -4.73 -11.98 -16.01
C THR A 33 -4.51 -12.63 -14.64
N VAL A 34 -5.30 -12.26 -13.62
CA VAL A 34 -5.23 -12.86 -12.28
C VAL A 34 -5.65 -14.33 -12.30
N ASN A 35 -6.68 -14.69 -13.07
CA ASN A 35 -7.10 -16.08 -13.22
C ASN A 35 -5.99 -16.93 -13.86
N GLN A 36 -5.32 -16.41 -14.91
CA GLN A 36 -4.16 -17.07 -15.51
C GLN A 36 -3.01 -17.24 -14.53
N LEU A 37 -2.71 -16.20 -13.74
CA LEU A 37 -1.67 -16.27 -12.70
C LEU A 37 -2.01 -17.32 -11.64
N LEU A 38 -3.26 -17.37 -11.18
CA LEU A 38 -3.72 -18.36 -10.22
C LEU A 38 -3.56 -19.78 -10.77
N GLU A 39 -3.95 -20.01 -12.02
CA GLU A 39 -3.81 -21.32 -12.67
C GLU A 39 -2.35 -21.76 -12.76
N VAL A 40 -1.46 -20.88 -13.22
CA VAL A 40 -0.03 -21.18 -13.34
C VAL A 40 0.58 -21.48 -11.97
N CYS A 41 0.30 -20.67 -10.95
CA CYS A 41 0.86 -20.83 -9.61
C CYS A 41 0.25 -21.99 -8.81
N SER A 42 -0.92 -22.51 -9.19
CA SER A 42 -1.58 -23.63 -8.50
C SER A 42 -1.14 -24.99 -9.01
N ASN A 43 -0.39 -25.03 -10.12
CA ASN A 43 0.13 -26.29 -10.64
C ASN A 43 1.21 -26.84 -9.70
N PRO A 44 1.18 -28.14 -9.36
CA PRO A 44 2.25 -28.74 -8.59
C PRO A 44 3.58 -28.58 -9.34
N VAL A 45 4.62 -28.17 -8.62
CA VAL A 45 5.97 -27.96 -9.16
C VAL A 45 6.48 -29.29 -9.72
N ASN A 46 6.33 -29.48 -11.02
CA ASN A 46 6.63 -30.75 -11.69
C ASN A 46 8.07 -30.83 -12.19
N ALA A 47 8.89 -29.80 -11.95
CA ALA A 47 10.23 -29.76 -12.50
C ALA A 47 11.24 -28.99 -11.65
N ALA A 48 12.16 -29.73 -11.03
CA ALA A 48 13.42 -29.16 -10.57
C ALA A 48 14.32 -28.84 -11.79
N GLY A 49 15.08 -27.73 -11.70
CA GLY A 49 16.09 -27.37 -12.70
C GLY A 49 15.60 -26.35 -13.75
N PRO A 50 16.09 -26.40 -15.01
CA PRO A 50 15.87 -25.33 -16.00
C PRO A 50 14.42 -24.90 -16.24
N LYS A 51 13.46 -25.81 -16.03
CA LYS A 51 12.02 -25.54 -16.16
C LYS A 51 11.47 -24.62 -15.06
N GLU A 52 12.08 -24.62 -13.88
CA GLU A 52 11.71 -23.71 -12.78
C GLU A 52 11.98 -22.24 -13.17
N LEU A 53 13.09 -21.99 -13.87
CA LEU A 53 13.41 -20.65 -14.37
C LEU A 53 12.40 -20.19 -15.43
N GLU A 54 12.01 -21.07 -16.36
CA GLU A 54 10.99 -20.75 -17.37
C GLU A 54 9.63 -20.47 -16.73
N GLU A 55 9.25 -21.25 -15.72
CA GLU A 55 8.03 -21.06 -14.94
C GLU A 55 8.06 -19.74 -14.16
N TYR A 56 9.18 -19.44 -13.49
CA TYR A 56 9.41 -18.14 -12.85
C TYR A 56 9.23 -16.98 -13.83
N MET A 57 9.81 -17.05 -15.02
CA MET A 57 9.69 -16.00 -16.03
C MET A 57 8.23 -15.79 -16.48
N LYS A 58 7.46 -16.87 -16.63
CA LYS A 58 6.02 -16.79 -16.94
C LYS A 58 5.23 -16.13 -15.82
N ILE A 59 5.47 -16.55 -14.57
CA ILE A 59 4.83 -15.97 -13.38
C ILE A 59 5.18 -14.48 -13.27
N LYS A 60 6.46 -14.13 -13.39
CA LYS A 60 6.94 -12.75 -13.35
C LYS A 60 6.25 -11.88 -14.40
N ALA A 61 6.16 -12.35 -15.64
CA ALA A 61 5.50 -11.59 -16.71
C ALA A 61 4.00 -11.33 -16.41
N LEU A 62 3.29 -12.32 -15.86
CA LEU A 62 1.90 -12.16 -15.44
C LEU A 62 1.77 -11.17 -14.27
N VAL A 63 2.66 -11.24 -13.28
CA VAL A 63 2.70 -10.30 -12.15
C VAL A 63 2.98 -8.87 -12.62
N GLU A 64 3.97 -8.67 -13.49
CA GLU A 64 4.28 -7.36 -14.06
C GLU A 64 3.09 -6.79 -14.84
N LYS A 65 2.41 -7.62 -15.63
CA LYS A 65 1.18 -7.21 -16.33
C LYS A 65 0.09 -6.74 -15.37
N VAL A 66 -0.11 -7.44 -14.23
CA VAL A 66 -1.08 -7.00 -13.21
C VAL A 66 -0.66 -5.66 -12.59
N ILE A 67 0.63 -5.49 -12.28
CA ILE A 67 1.17 -4.24 -11.73
C ILE A 67 0.92 -3.08 -12.70
N ASP A 68 1.15 -3.28 -13.99
CA ASP A 68 0.96 -2.26 -15.03
C ASP A 68 -0.52 -1.89 -15.18
N LEU A 69 -1.42 -2.87 -15.22
CA LEU A 69 -2.87 -2.64 -15.28
C LEU A 69 -3.40 -1.90 -14.05
N GLN A 70 -2.79 -2.14 -12.89
CA GLN A 70 -3.14 -1.50 -11.62
C GLN A 70 -2.35 -0.22 -11.35
N SER A 71 -1.49 0.20 -12.28
CA SER A 71 -0.68 1.41 -12.13
C SER A 71 -1.59 2.64 -11.99
N GLY A 72 -1.40 3.36 -10.87
CA GLY A 72 -2.23 4.51 -10.50
C GLY A 72 -3.49 4.18 -9.69
N LEU A 73 -3.78 2.91 -9.41
CA LEU A 73 -4.77 2.53 -8.37
C LEU A 73 -4.14 2.49 -6.98
N CYS A 74 -2.84 2.17 -6.92
CA CYS A 74 -2.10 2.16 -5.66
C CYS A 74 -2.15 3.55 -5.04
N THR A 75 -2.31 3.59 -3.72
CA THR A 75 -2.16 4.83 -2.96
C THR A 75 -0.83 5.47 -3.33
N PRO A 76 -0.80 6.78 -3.62
CA PRO A 76 0.44 7.46 -3.98
C PRO A 76 1.48 7.24 -2.88
N ALA A 77 2.75 7.20 -3.27
CA ALA A 77 3.85 7.10 -2.32
C ALA A 77 3.73 8.25 -1.32
N VAL A 78 3.35 7.92 -0.09
CA VAL A 78 3.20 8.91 0.96
C VAL A 78 4.60 9.24 1.46
N ASP A 79 4.85 10.52 1.70
CA ASP A 79 6.06 10.98 2.37
C ASP A 79 6.11 10.38 3.78
N ARG A 80 6.91 9.32 3.94
CA ARG A 80 6.98 8.54 5.17
C ARG A 80 7.40 9.40 6.37
N GLU A 81 8.30 10.35 6.16
CA GLU A 81 8.85 11.22 7.21
C GLU A 81 7.79 12.18 7.76
N LYS A 82 6.96 12.75 6.88
CA LYS A 82 5.86 13.62 7.28
C LYS A 82 4.83 12.92 8.16
N ASN A 83 4.77 11.59 8.14
CA ASN A 83 3.82 10.81 8.94
C ASN A 83 4.38 10.33 10.28
N PHE A 84 5.68 10.47 10.55
CA PHE A 84 6.27 10.05 11.82
C PHE A 84 5.64 10.77 13.03
N PRO A 85 5.40 12.09 13.04
CA PRO A 85 4.80 12.75 14.19
C PRO A 85 3.41 12.19 14.54
N GLY A 86 2.55 11.97 13.54
CA GLY A 86 1.22 11.39 13.76
C GLY A 86 1.29 9.93 14.23
N PHE A 87 2.26 9.16 13.74
CA PHE A 87 2.51 7.80 14.23
C PHE A 87 2.96 7.78 15.70
N ILE A 88 3.86 8.68 16.11
CA ILE A 88 4.32 8.80 17.50
C ILE A 88 3.18 9.25 18.42
N GLU A 89 2.37 10.23 18.00
CA GLU A 89 1.19 10.66 18.76
C GLU A 89 0.19 9.50 18.95
N TRP A 90 -0.05 8.71 17.89
CA TRP A 90 -0.90 7.53 17.99
C TRP A 90 -0.32 6.50 18.98
N LEU A 91 0.98 6.26 18.98
CA LEU A 91 1.62 5.38 19.96
C LEU A 91 1.43 5.86 21.41
N HIS A 92 1.62 7.16 21.67
CA HIS A 92 1.42 7.74 23.00
C HIS A 92 -0.04 7.64 23.45
N SER A 93 -0.99 7.82 22.54
CA SER A 93 -2.42 7.68 22.83
C SER A 93 -2.80 6.25 23.24
N ASN A 94 -1.98 5.26 22.87
CA ASN A 94 -2.12 3.85 23.25
C ASN A 94 -1.17 3.44 24.39
N GLY A 95 -0.55 4.40 25.08
CA GLY A 95 0.31 4.12 26.24
C GLY A 95 1.69 3.56 25.91
N VAL A 96 2.15 3.68 24.66
CA VAL A 96 3.49 3.25 24.26
C VAL A 96 4.51 4.35 24.59
N GLU A 97 5.61 3.96 25.24
CA GLU A 97 6.71 4.85 25.61
C GLU A 97 7.73 4.92 24.46
N THR A 98 8.07 6.13 24.01
CA THR A 98 9.05 6.36 22.92
C THR A 98 10.08 7.43 23.27
N SER A 99 10.25 7.79 24.56
CA SER A 99 11.11 8.92 24.95
C SER A 99 12.61 8.63 24.76
N VAL A 100 12.96 7.35 24.63
CA VAL A 100 14.36 6.88 24.54
C VAL A 100 14.80 6.52 23.13
N VAL A 101 13.94 6.68 22.12
CA VAL A 101 14.23 6.35 20.72
C VAL A 101 13.68 7.40 19.76
N ASP A 102 14.42 7.66 18.70
CA ASP A 102 14.00 8.46 17.55
C ASP A 102 13.95 7.61 16.28
N ILE A 103 13.05 7.93 15.35
CA ILE A 103 13.04 7.32 14.03
C ILE A 103 14.10 8.03 13.17
N LYS A 104 15.04 7.27 12.61
CA LYS A 104 16.14 7.82 11.79
C LYS A 104 16.44 6.97 10.58
N ASN A 105 16.86 7.63 9.50
CA ASN A 105 17.37 6.95 8.31
C ASN A 105 18.84 6.56 8.49
N PHE A 106 19.13 5.28 8.33
CA PHE A 106 20.48 4.71 8.37
C PHE A 106 20.92 4.39 6.94
N PRO A 107 22.05 4.97 6.47
CA PRO A 107 22.57 4.67 5.13
C PRO A 107 22.74 3.16 4.91
N GLY A 108 22.15 2.62 3.86
CA GLY A 108 22.21 1.19 3.51
C GLY A 108 21.19 0.28 4.23
N CYS A 109 20.53 0.76 5.29
CA CYS A 109 19.53 -0.01 6.05
C CYS A 109 18.12 0.61 6.00
N GLY A 110 18.01 1.89 5.64
CA GLY A 110 16.75 2.63 5.65
C GLY A 110 16.36 3.13 7.05
N TYR A 111 15.07 3.41 7.25
CA TYR A 111 14.55 3.90 8.53
C TYR A 111 14.58 2.84 9.63
N GLY A 112 15.09 3.20 10.80
CA GLY A 112 15.08 2.40 12.03
C GLY A 112 14.94 3.26 13.28
N LEU A 113 15.15 2.66 14.45
CA LEU A 113 15.13 3.35 15.73
C LEU A 113 16.56 3.64 16.20
N GLN A 114 16.85 4.90 16.50
CA GLN A 114 18.08 5.34 17.14
C GLN A 114 17.81 5.60 18.62
N ALA A 115 18.56 4.97 19.52
CA ALA A 115 18.49 5.32 20.93
C ALA A 115 18.97 6.76 21.17
N THR A 116 18.25 7.52 21.99
CA THR A 116 18.60 8.91 22.36
C THR A 116 19.54 8.97 23.57
N LYS A 117 19.73 7.83 24.23
CA LYS A 117 20.64 7.62 25.37
C LYS A 117 21.11 6.17 25.39
N ASP A 118 22.12 5.88 26.20
CA ASP A 118 22.59 4.52 26.41
C ASP A 118 21.47 3.66 27.03
N LEU A 119 21.23 2.50 26.42
CA LEU A 119 20.30 1.49 26.90
C LEU A 119 21.10 0.35 27.54
N LYS A 120 20.59 -0.19 28.64
CA LYS A 120 21.19 -1.32 29.36
C LYS A 120 20.55 -2.64 28.96
#